data_AF-A0A553KSK5-F1
#
_entry.id   AF-A0A553KSK5-F1
#
_cell.length_a   1.000
_cell.length_b   1.000
_cell.length_c   1.000
_cell.angle_alpha   90.00
_cell.angle_beta   90.00
_cell.angle_gamma   90.00
#
_symmetry.space_group_name_H-M   'P 1'
#
loop_
_entity.id
_entity.type
_entity.pdbx_description
1 polymer ?
#
loop_
_entity_poly.entity_id
_entity_poly.type
_entity_poly.pdbx_seq_one_letter_code
_entity_poly.pdbx_strand_id
1 'polypeptide(L)'
;MKQWPLTEEECRKELRRIAWRIQYHAKKYRKRECLGAERVVALASVEHDVSALYVREMLAAISSDKGRWVVQRVILHGYTEMETARELAMTQQGVHKCKTKALHQLRTRLQHLSG
;
A
#
# COMPACT_ATOMS: atom_id res chain seq x y z
N MET A 1 -29.65 -30.48 -10.67
CA MET A 1 -28.74 -29.33 -10.57
C MET A 1 -29.19 -28.31 -11.62
N LYS A 2 -29.79 -27.19 -11.22
CA LYS A 2 -30.30 -26.17 -12.16
C LYS A 2 -29.12 -25.39 -12.76
N GLN A 3 -28.89 -25.54 -14.05
CA GLN A 3 -28.08 -24.61 -14.83
C GLN A 3 -28.93 -23.37 -15.15
N TRP A 4 -28.41 -22.19 -14.87
CA TRP A 4 -28.99 -20.93 -15.33
C TRP A 4 -28.26 -20.54 -16.62
N PRO A 5 -28.94 -20.29 -17.75
CA PRO A 5 -28.26 -19.74 -18.92
C PRO A 5 -27.91 -18.28 -18.58
N LEU A 6 -26.64 -18.02 -18.29
CA LEU A 6 -26.11 -16.66 -18.31
C LEU A 6 -26.39 -16.11 -19.70
N THR A 7 -27.19 -15.04 -19.78
CA THR A 7 -27.44 -14.39 -21.06
C THR A 7 -26.11 -13.88 -21.63
N GLU A 8 -25.98 -13.85 -22.97
CA GLU A 8 -24.75 -13.47 -23.65
C GLU A 8 -24.18 -12.12 -23.15
N GLU A 9 -25.08 -11.20 -22.78
CA GLU A 9 -24.75 -9.89 -22.24
C GLU A 9 -24.13 -9.94 -20.84
N GLU A 10 -24.58 -10.83 -19.97
CA GLU A 10 -24.03 -11.04 -18.63
C GLU A 10 -22.63 -11.65 -18.69
N CYS A 11 -22.46 -12.65 -19.58
CA CYS A 11 -21.15 -13.26 -19.82
C CYS A 11 -20.14 -12.22 -20.34
N ARG A 12 -20.56 -11.40 -21.32
CA ARG A 12 -19.75 -10.31 -21.87
C ARG A 12 -19.37 -9.26 -20.82
N LYS A 13 -20.28 -8.96 -19.88
CA LYS A 13 -20.04 -8.02 -18.78
C LYS A 13 -19.00 -8.56 -17.79
N GLU A 14 -19.08 -9.83 -17.44
CA GLU A 14 -18.10 -10.46 -16.55
C GLU A 14 -16.73 -10.62 -17.21
N LEU A 15 -16.67 -10.99 -18.50
CA LEU A 15 -15.41 -11.02 -19.25
C LEU A 15 -14.73 -9.65 -19.29
N ARG A 16 -15.49 -8.58 -19.52
CA ARG A 16 -14.96 -7.20 -19.47
C ARG A 16 -14.43 -6.83 -18.10
N ARG A 17 -15.11 -7.22 -17.02
CA ARG A 17 -14.66 -6.99 -15.63
C ARG A 17 -13.36 -7.73 -15.33
N ILE A 18 -13.24 -8.99 -15.74
CA ILE A 18 -12.03 -9.80 -15.57
C ILE A 18 -10.87 -9.19 -16.34
N ALA A 19 -11.07 -8.85 -17.62
CA ALA A 19 -10.05 -8.21 -18.45
C ALA A 19 -9.57 -6.88 -17.83
N TRP A 20 -10.49 -6.06 -17.33
CA TRP A 20 -10.15 -4.80 -16.66
C TRP A 20 -9.31 -5.02 -15.41
N ARG A 21 -9.64 -6.02 -14.58
CA ARG A 21 -8.84 -6.36 -13.39
C ARG A 21 -7.44 -6.80 -13.77
N ILE A 22 -7.30 -7.66 -14.78
CA ILE A 22 -5.99 -8.12 -15.28
C ILE A 22 -5.15 -6.93 -15.75
N GLN A 23 -5.72 -6.04 -16.56
CA GLN A 23 -5.02 -4.86 -17.07
C GLN A 23 -4.65 -3.88 -15.96
N TYR A 24 -5.56 -3.65 -15.00
CA TYR A 24 -5.31 -2.79 -13.86
C TYR A 24 -4.16 -3.32 -12.99
N HIS A 25 -4.17 -4.62 -12.69
CA HIS A 25 -3.07 -5.26 -11.97
C HIS A 25 -1.76 -5.17 -12.76
N ALA A 26 -1.76 -5.51 -14.05
CA ALA A 26 -0.55 -5.42 -14.88
C ALA A 26 0.01 -3.99 -14.98
N LYS A 27 -0.85 -2.96 -15.00
CA LYS A 27 -0.44 -1.56 -14.98
C LYS A 27 0.13 -1.15 -13.62
N LYS A 28 -0.46 -1.66 -12.53
CA LYS A 28 0.03 -1.46 -11.17
C LYS A 28 1.38 -2.13 -10.95
N TYR A 29 1.58 -3.36 -11.46
CA TYR A 29 2.86 -4.07 -11.42
C TYR A 29 3.91 -3.42 -12.30
N ARG A 30 3.60 -3.06 -13.56
CA ARG A 30 4.54 -2.34 -14.43
C ARG A 30 4.97 -0.97 -13.92
N LYS A 31 4.14 -0.28 -13.14
CA LYS A 31 4.57 0.94 -12.43
C LYS A 31 5.56 0.66 -11.29
N ARG A 32 5.59 -0.57 -10.78
CA ARG A 32 6.48 -1.01 -9.69
C ARG A 32 7.74 -1.67 -10.24
N GLU A 33 7.66 -2.31 -11.39
CA GLU A 33 8.79 -2.92 -12.08
C GLU A 33 9.44 -1.89 -13.02
N CYS A 34 10.54 -1.28 -12.56
CA CYS A 34 11.38 -0.41 -13.39
C CYS A 34 12.04 -1.24 -14.51
N LEU A 35 11.79 -0.88 -15.78
CA LEU A 35 12.51 -1.40 -16.94
C LEU A 35 13.94 -0.84 -16.94
N GLY A 36 14.83 -1.43 -16.13
CA GLY A 36 16.23 -1.03 -16.03
C GLY A 36 17.02 -1.67 -14.88
N ALA A 37 16.56 -2.83 -14.40
CA ALA A 37 16.96 -3.39 -13.10
C ALA A 37 18.46 -3.70 -12.95
N GLU A 38 19.21 -3.96 -14.03
CA GLU A 38 20.58 -4.47 -13.89
C GLU A 38 21.65 -3.40 -13.60
N ARG A 39 21.43 -2.15 -14.04
CA ARG A 39 22.41 -1.06 -13.84
C ARG A 39 22.22 -0.25 -12.55
N VAL A 40 21.10 -0.46 -11.84
CA VAL A 40 20.71 0.27 -10.61
C VAL A 40 21.19 -0.42 -9.34
N VAL A 41 21.44 -1.74 -9.38
CA VAL A 41 21.67 -2.57 -8.18
C VAL A 41 22.88 -2.14 -7.34
N ALA A 42 23.97 -1.69 -7.96
CA ALA A 42 25.20 -1.33 -7.23
C ALA A 42 25.14 0.06 -6.54
N LEU A 43 24.46 1.04 -7.13
CA LEU A 43 24.19 2.35 -6.50
C LEU A 43 23.04 2.27 -5.50
N ALA A 44 22.08 1.37 -5.74
CA ALA A 44 20.95 1.15 -4.87
C ALA A 44 21.35 0.60 -3.49
N SER A 45 22.40 -0.22 -3.33
CA SER A 45 22.69 -0.84 -2.03
C SER A 45 23.00 0.17 -0.91
N VAL A 46 23.81 1.21 -1.17
CA VAL A 46 24.14 2.23 -0.16
C VAL A 46 22.96 3.16 0.10
N GLU A 47 22.25 3.59 -0.97
CA GLU A 47 21.03 4.41 -0.82
C GLU A 47 19.89 3.63 -0.14
N HIS A 48 19.80 2.32 -0.35
CA HIS A 48 18.79 1.45 0.24
C HIS A 48 19.00 1.26 1.74
N ASP A 49 20.25 1.09 2.19
CA ASP A 49 20.54 0.96 3.62
C ASP A 49 20.27 2.26 4.38
N VAL A 50 20.67 3.41 3.81
CA VAL A 50 20.34 4.74 4.35
C VAL A 50 18.83 4.96 4.35
N SER A 51 18.13 4.53 3.30
CA SER A 51 16.67 4.61 3.19
C SER A 51 15.97 3.73 4.25
N ALA A 52 16.45 2.51 4.47
CA ALA A 52 15.88 1.59 5.46
C ALA A 52 16.06 2.11 6.89
N LEU A 53 17.22 2.67 7.23
CA LEU A 53 17.45 3.31 8.52
C LEU A 53 16.49 4.50 8.71
N TYR A 54 16.40 5.38 7.71
CA TYR A 54 15.51 6.53 7.75
C TYR A 54 14.03 6.13 7.91
N VAL A 55 13.57 5.10 7.20
CA VAL A 55 12.20 4.57 7.35
C VAL A 55 11.97 4.03 8.76
N ARG A 56 12.95 3.35 9.38
CA ARG A 56 12.84 2.87 10.76
C ARG A 56 12.76 4.02 11.76
N GLU A 57 13.56 5.06 11.60
CA GLU A 57 13.51 6.26 12.46
C GLU A 57 12.17 6.99 12.32
N MET A 58 11.64 7.10 11.10
CA MET A 58 10.32 7.66 10.86
C MET A 58 9.22 6.83 11.53
N LEU A 59 9.26 5.50 11.44
CA LEU A 59 8.29 4.67 12.16
C LEU A 59 8.40 4.84 13.68
N ALA A 60 9.63 4.89 14.22
CA ALA A 60 9.87 5.11 15.65
C ALA A 60 9.37 6.49 16.13
N ALA A 61 9.38 7.49 15.25
CA ALA A 61 8.87 8.83 15.54
C ALA A 61 7.35 8.90 15.73
N ILE A 62 6.60 7.90 15.24
CA ILE A 62 5.15 7.81 15.47
C ILE A 62 4.93 7.43 16.93
N SER A 63 4.24 8.28 17.69
CA SER A 63 4.06 8.08 19.14
C SER A 63 3.02 7.01 19.48
N SER A 64 2.07 6.75 18.58
CA SER A 64 1.08 5.71 18.76
C SER A 64 1.57 4.38 18.21
N ASP A 65 1.71 3.34 19.05
CA ASP A 65 2.08 1.99 18.59
C ASP A 65 1.07 1.45 17.58
N LYS A 66 -0.23 1.70 17.81
CA LYS A 66 -1.29 1.36 16.86
C LYS A 66 -1.15 2.13 15.54
N GLY A 67 -0.84 3.43 15.61
CA GLY A 67 -0.58 4.24 14.42
C GLY A 67 0.64 3.75 13.63
N ARG A 68 1.72 3.39 14.32
CA ARG A 68 2.95 2.82 13.75
C ARG A 68 2.66 1.52 13.03
N TRP A 69 1.94 0.61 13.68
CA TRP A 69 1.56 -0.68 13.12
C TRP A 69 0.68 -0.52 11.87
N VAL A 70 -0.32 0.38 11.93
CA VAL A 70 -1.19 0.67 10.77
C VAL A 70 -0.39 1.22 9.59
N VAL A 71 0.53 2.16 9.83
CA VAL A 71 1.40 2.71 8.78
C VAL A 71 2.29 1.62 8.18
N GLN A 72 2.89 0.78 9.02
CA GLN A 72 3.71 -0.33 8.57
C GLN A 72 2.93 -1.32 7.69
N ARG A 73 1.73 -1.75 8.12
CA ARG A 73 0.91 -2.70 7.34
C ARG A 73 0.38 -2.11 6.03
N VAL A 74 -0.18 -0.90 6.09
CA VAL A 74 -0.86 -0.31 4.92
C VAL A 74 0.14 0.23 3.90
N ILE A 75 1.22 0.88 4.35
CA ILE A 75 2.14 1.60 3.45
C ILE A 75 3.33 0.72 3.08
N LEU A 76 4.01 0.11 4.06
CA LEU A 76 5.23 -0.65 3.79
C LEU A 76 4.92 -2.06 3.27
N HIS A 77 3.95 -2.75 3.88
CA HIS A 77 3.57 -4.09 3.47
C HIS A 77 2.45 -4.12 2.40
N GLY A 78 1.81 -2.97 2.12
CA GLY A 78 0.85 -2.82 1.03
C GLY A 78 -0.53 -3.46 1.26
N TYR A 79 -0.88 -3.78 2.51
CA TYR A 79 -2.22 -4.24 2.88
C TYR A 79 -3.26 -3.14 2.66
N THR A 80 -4.48 -3.53 2.34
CA THR A 80 -5.60 -2.59 2.31
C THR A 80 -6.00 -2.17 3.73
N GLU A 81 -6.63 -0.99 3.85
CA GLU A 81 -7.20 -0.56 5.12
C GLU A 81 -8.25 -1.55 5.64
N MET A 82 -8.97 -2.24 4.74
CA MET A 82 -9.97 -3.24 5.10
C MET A 82 -9.34 -4.52 5.68
N GLU A 83 -8.26 -5.03 5.08
CA GLU A 83 -7.53 -6.19 5.63
C GLU A 83 -6.92 -5.85 6.99
N THR A 84 -6.29 -4.67 7.09
CA THR A 84 -5.71 -4.13 8.32
C THR A 84 -6.79 -3.93 9.40
N ALA A 85 -7.99 -3.51 9.02
CA ALA A 85 -9.13 -3.31 9.92
C ALA A 85 -9.62 -4.64 10.54
N ARG A 86 -9.66 -5.71 9.73
CA ARG A 86 -10.02 -7.06 10.19
C ARG A 86 -8.99 -7.58 11.20
N GLU A 87 -7.70 -7.38 10.94
CA GLU A 87 -6.63 -7.80 11.84
C GLU A 87 -6.65 -7.08 13.19
N LEU A 88 -7.04 -5.80 13.19
CA LEU A 88 -7.12 -4.98 14.40
C LEU A 88 -8.49 -4.99 15.08
N ALA A 89 -9.45 -5.78 14.58
CA ALA A 89 -10.84 -5.80 15.03
C ALA A 89 -11.43 -4.37 15.13
N MET A 90 -11.22 -3.54 14.11
CA MET A 90 -11.76 -2.18 14.04
C MET A 90 -12.39 -1.89 12.69
N THR A 91 -13.01 -0.71 12.55
CA THR A 91 -13.59 -0.30 11.27
C THR A 91 -12.52 0.20 10.31
N GLN A 92 -12.77 0.10 9.00
CA GLN A 92 -11.91 0.69 7.97
C GLN A 92 -11.68 2.19 8.21
N GLN A 93 -12.72 2.91 8.63
CA GLN A 93 -12.63 4.33 9.00
C GLN A 93 -11.71 4.57 10.20
N GLY A 94 -11.70 3.66 11.17
CA GLY A 94 -10.76 3.69 12.30
C GLY A 94 -9.31 3.56 11.83
N VAL A 95 -9.02 2.61 10.94
CA VAL A 95 -7.70 2.46 10.32
C VAL A 95 -7.30 3.71 9.55
N HIS A 96 -8.22 4.27 8.75
CA HIS A 96 -7.98 5.51 8.02
C HIS A 96 -7.59 6.66 8.96
N LYS A 97 -8.35 6.85 10.05
CA LYS A 97 -8.06 7.89 11.05
C LYS A 97 -6.71 7.69 11.74
N CYS A 98 -6.37 6.45 12.10
CA CYS A 98 -5.06 6.11 12.67
C CYS A 98 -3.92 6.43 11.70
N LYS A 99 -4.05 6.01 10.44
CA LYS A 99 -3.07 6.29 9.38
C LYS A 99 -2.88 7.78 9.17
N THR A 100 -3.97 8.53 8.99
CA THR A 100 -3.93 9.97 8.74
C THR A 100 -3.31 10.73 9.90
N LYS A 101 -3.63 10.38 11.15
CA LYS A 101 -3.02 10.98 12.35
C LYS A 101 -1.51 10.72 12.41
N ALA A 102 -1.08 9.47 12.16
CA ALA A 102 0.33 9.10 12.17
C ALA A 102 1.13 9.81 11.07
N LEU A 103 0.59 9.87 9.84
CA LEU A 103 1.23 10.58 8.72
C LEU A 103 1.29 12.08 8.96
N HIS A 104 0.28 12.68 9.58
CA HIS A 104 0.31 14.10 9.93
C HIS A 104 1.43 14.40 10.94
N GLN A 105 1.61 13.55 11.96
CA GLN A 105 2.72 13.66 12.91
C GLN A 105 4.07 13.63 12.20
N LEU A 106 4.26 12.70 11.27
CA LEU A 106 5.49 12.61 10.47
C LEU A 106 5.69 13.87 9.63
N ARG A 107 4.64 14.36 8.96
CA ARG A 107 4.71 15.59 8.17
C ARG A 107 5.18 16.77 9.00
N THR A 108 4.60 16.99 10.17
CA THR A 108 5.00 18.08 11.08
C THR A 108 6.46 17.95 11.48
N ARG A 109 6.91 16.74 11.83
CA ARG A 109 8.31 16.49 12.16
C ARG A 109 9.26 16.79 11.00
N LEU A 110 8.90 16.39 9.78
CA LEU A 110 9.70 16.68 8.59
C LEU A 110 9.81 18.17 8.32
N GLN A 111 8.71 18.92 8.49
CA GLN A 111 8.70 20.38 8.34
C GLN A 111 9.64 21.07 9.33
N HIS A 112 9.77 20.55 10.56
CA HIS A 112 10.70 21.08 11.56
C HIS A 112 12.17 20.73 11.28
N LEU A 113 12.46 19.65 10.56
CA LEU A 113 13.83 19.25 10.21
C LEU A 113 14.36 19.96 8.96
N SER A 114 13.46 20.54 8.15
CA SER A 114 13.79 21.28 6.93
C SER A 114 13.91 22.80 7.14
N GLY A 115 13.77 23.28 8.38
CA GLY A 115 13.84 24.69 8.75
C GLY A 115 15.16 25.07 9.41
#